data_AF-A0A1W0A8P0-F1
#
_entry.id   AF-A0A1W0A8P0-F1
#
_cell.length_a   1.000
_cell.length_b   1.000
_cell.length_c   1.000
_cell.angle_alpha   90.00
_cell.angle_beta   90.00
_cell.angle_gamma   90.00
#
_symmetry.space_group_name_H-M   'P 1'
#
loop_
_entity.id
_entity.type
_entity.pdbx_description
1 polymer ?
#
loop_
_entity_poly.entity_id
_entity_poly.type
_entity_poly.pdbx_seq_one_letter_code
_entity_poly.pdbx_strand_id
1 'polypeptide(L)'
;MVLASEPGPTFTIGLILIRIALLCMNASVYMSLPQGRGKARMDMTLDFIVTLMFVIAFFVEYHSLARLPWFEGWRVAMNIDHYAEREGCLVMAAKRTSSNKILHRYALVSAIDIFFGNFYFAAKPPRDMQALRRSVYTVAFFTILHYLLLPTLLSIGVGTKLVSEAVLHHQSLSPTELWILFGSISLALLEMVLICAMHHWRRQPVPSDHYAVKRIKYIWWGICALIPLLPLVAAGILQTINDVDPIIALVVAKVMTILWLVSETAVIHQLQLLHLLGNESLNYSTNIT
;
A
#
# COMPACT_ATOMS: atom_id res chain seq x y z
N MET A 1 11.54 15.50 12.17
CA MET A 1 11.45 16.59 11.17
C MET A 1 10.01 17.09 11.18
N VAL A 2 9.84 18.34 11.60
CA VAL A 2 8.56 18.98 11.93
C VAL A 2 7.78 19.28 10.65
N LEU A 3 6.50 18.93 10.66
CA LEU A 3 5.57 18.95 9.53
C LEU A 3 5.13 20.38 9.21
N ALA A 4 5.46 20.86 8.00
CA ALA A 4 4.85 22.05 7.42
C ALA A 4 3.58 21.64 6.63
N SER A 5 2.54 22.47 6.73
CA SER A 5 1.17 22.26 6.26
C SER A 5 0.94 22.43 4.77
N GLU A 6 2.00 22.72 4.02
CA GLU A 6 2.01 22.76 2.56
C GLU A 6 3.13 21.81 2.11
N PRO A 7 2.91 20.94 1.11
CA PRO A 7 3.99 20.21 0.46
C PRO A 7 4.87 21.25 -0.24
N GLY A 8 5.76 21.87 0.55
CA GLY A 8 6.69 22.85 0.06
C GLY A 8 7.84 22.18 -0.68
N PRO A 9 8.68 22.96 -1.36
CA PRO A 9 9.86 22.45 -2.05
C PRO A 9 10.76 21.60 -1.15
N THR A 10 10.79 21.85 0.16
CA THR A 10 11.55 21.06 1.14
C THR A 10 11.07 19.61 1.28
N PHE A 11 9.77 19.34 1.12
CA PHE A 11 9.22 17.99 1.13
C PHE A 11 9.59 17.24 -0.15
N THR A 12 9.43 17.89 -1.31
CA THR A 12 9.83 17.35 -2.61
C THR A 12 11.35 17.10 -2.66
N ILE A 13 12.17 18.00 -2.11
CA ILE A 13 13.60 17.79 -1.90
C ILE A 13 13.84 16.57 -1.02
N GLY A 14 13.11 16.43 0.10
CA GLY A 14 13.21 15.26 0.96
C GLY A 14 12.92 13.95 0.22
N LEU A 15 11.89 13.92 -0.63
CA LEU A 15 11.58 12.76 -1.47
C LEU A 15 12.67 12.48 -2.50
N ILE A 16 13.16 13.50 -3.19
CA ILE A 16 14.27 13.37 -4.14
C ILE A 16 15.53 12.85 -3.44
N LEU A 17 15.87 13.39 -2.26
CA LEU A 17 17.03 12.95 -1.48
C LEU A 17 16.89 11.51 -0.99
N ILE A 18 15.69 11.09 -0.57
CA ILE A 18 15.43 9.69 -0.21
C ILE A 18 15.64 8.77 -1.43
N ARG A 19 15.17 9.18 -2.62
CA ARG A 19 15.34 8.41 -3.86
C ARG A 19 16.80 8.38 -4.32
N ILE A 20 17.52 9.49 -4.26
CA ILE A 20 18.96 9.53 -4.52
C ILE A 20 19.71 8.62 -3.52
N ALA A 21 19.33 8.62 -2.25
CA ALA A 21 19.93 7.73 -1.26
C ALA A 21 19.66 6.24 -1.56
N LEU A 22 18.46 5.90 -2.03
CA LEU A 22 18.11 4.55 -2.49
C LEU A 22 18.90 4.15 -3.75
N LEU A 23 19.08 5.07 -4.70
CA LEU A 23 19.91 4.87 -5.89
C LEU A 23 21.38 4.61 -5.51
N CYS A 24 21.94 5.41 -4.61
CA CYS A 24 23.30 5.25 -4.09
C CYS A 24 23.48 3.94 -3.34
N MET A 25 22.48 3.53 -2.56
CA MET A 25 22.46 2.25 -1.86
C MET A 25 22.45 1.08 -2.87
N ASN A 26 21.57 1.11 -3.87
CA ASN A 26 21.50 0.09 -4.92
C ASN A 26 22.79 0.04 -5.74
N ALA A 27 23.41 1.20 -6.01
CA ALA A 27 24.72 1.28 -6.66
C ALA A 27 25.82 0.61 -5.82
N SER A 28 25.81 0.83 -4.50
CA SER A 28 26.74 0.13 -3.60
C SER A 28 26.53 -1.39 -3.64
N VAL A 29 25.28 -1.85 -3.61
CA VAL A 29 24.96 -3.30 -3.72
C VAL A 29 25.43 -3.87 -5.06
N TYR A 30 25.24 -3.14 -6.15
CA TYR A 30 25.69 -3.55 -7.49
C TYR A 30 27.22 -3.70 -7.58
N MET A 31 27.97 -2.82 -6.91
CA MET A 31 29.43 -2.90 -6.85
C MET A 31 29.90 -4.05 -5.95
N SER A 32 29.26 -4.24 -4.79
CA SER A 32 29.69 -5.21 -3.78
C SER A 32 29.23 -6.65 -4.03
N LEU A 33 28.11 -6.88 -4.74
CA LEU A 33 27.51 -8.20 -4.91
C LEU A 33 27.31 -8.55 -6.39
N PRO A 34 28.27 -9.26 -7.02
CA PRO A 34 28.19 -9.65 -8.43
C PRO A 34 26.93 -10.46 -8.77
N GLN A 35 26.50 -11.32 -7.85
CA GLN A 35 25.33 -12.19 -7.99
C GLN A 35 24.00 -11.40 -7.97
N GLY A 36 23.98 -10.18 -7.40
CA GLY A 36 22.80 -9.34 -7.28
C GLY A 36 22.66 -8.25 -8.36
N ARG A 37 23.63 -8.15 -9.28
CA ARG A 37 23.73 -7.04 -10.25
C ARG A 37 22.52 -6.89 -11.16
N GLY A 38 21.93 -8.00 -11.60
CA GLY A 38 20.75 -7.96 -12.48
C GLY A 38 19.55 -7.27 -11.81
N LYS A 39 19.25 -7.65 -10.57
CA LYS A 39 18.19 -7.01 -9.77
C LYS A 39 18.55 -5.56 -9.43
N ALA A 40 19.76 -5.32 -8.93
CA ALA A 40 20.20 -3.98 -8.55
C ALA A 40 20.18 -3.00 -9.74
N ARG A 41 20.47 -3.48 -10.96
CA ARG A 41 20.36 -2.69 -12.20
C ARG A 41 18.91 -2.30 -12.50
N MET A 42 17.97 -3.22 -12.36
CA MET A 42 16.55 -2.93 -12.55
C MET A 42 16.04 -1.94 -11.50
N ASP A 43 16.37 -2.17 -10.22
CA ASP A 43 15.99 -1.29 -9.13
C ASP A 43 16.58 0.12 -9.32
N MET A 44 17.86 0.24 -9.72
CA MET A 44 18.47 1.52 -10.08
C MET A 44 17.80 2.19 -11.28
N THR A 45 17.40 1.43 -12.30
CA THR A 45 16.77 2.02 -13.49
C THR A 45 15.40 2.60 -13.15
N LEU A 46 14.59 1.86 -12.39
CA LEU A 46 13.28 2.32 -11.93
C LEU A 46 13.40 3.51 -10.98
N ASP A 47 14.30 3.42 -10.00
CA ASP A 47 14.51 4.49 -9.02
C ASP A 47 15.09 5.74 -9.69
N PHE A 48 15.91 5.61 -10.73
CA PHE A 48 16.36 6.72 -11.57
C PHE A 48 15.20 7.39 -12.32
N ILE A 49 14.32 6.61 -12.96
CA ILE A 49 13.13 7.14 -13.67
C ILE A 49 12.23 7.90 -12.68
N VAL A 50 11.96 7.31 -11.52
CA VAL A 50 11.13 7.94 -10.48
C VAL A 50 11.80 9.20 -9.93
N THR A 51 13.11 9.16 -9.67
CA THR A 51 13.89 10.34 -9.26
C THR A 51 13.81 11.42 -10.33
N LEU A 52 13.96 11.07 -11.60
CA LEU A 52 13.88 12.01 -12.72
C LEU A 52 12.49 12.64 -12.82
N MET A 53 11.42 11.86 -12.64
CA MET A 53 10.05 12.39 -12.59
C MET A 53 9.86 13.36 -11.42
N PHE A 54 10.36 13.03 -10.23
CA PHE A 54 10.32 13.94 -9.08
C PHE A 54 11.18 15.18 -9.29
N VAL A 55 12.34 15.06 -9.94
CA VAL A 55 13.20 16.20 -10.29
C VAL A 55 12.50 17.09 -11.32
N ILE A 56 11.85 16.53 -12.34
CA ILE A 56 11.06 17.30 -13.32
C ILE A 56 9.89 18.01 -12.62
N ALA A 57 9.13 17.30 -11.79
CA ALA A 57 8.04 17.88 -11.00
C ALA A 57 8.56 18.99 -10.08
N PHE A 58 9.71 18.77 -9.43
CA PHE A 58 10.39 19.76 -8.63
C PHE A 58 10.87 20.93 -9.47
N PHE A 59 11.42 20.75 -10.68
CA PHE A 59 11.83 21.86 -11.54
C PHE A 59 10.64 22.71 -11.99
N VAL A 60 9.51 22.07 -12.30
CA VAL A 60 8.24 22.74 -12.63
C VAL A 60 7.74 23.56 -11.43
N GLU A 61 7.89 23.04 -10.21
CA GLU A 61 7.46 23.68 -8.96
C GLU A 61 8.49 24.71 -8.42
N TYR A 62 9.78 24.48 -8.64
CA TYR A 62 10.92 25.25 -8.12
C TYR A 62 11.23 26.47 -8.97
N HIS A 63 10.81 26.51 -10.24
CA HIS A 63 10.85 27.75 -11.03
C HIS A 63 9.99 28.87 -10.41
N SER A 64 9.13 28.55 -9.43
CA SER A 64 8.35 29.52 -8.66
C SER A 64 8.99 29.96 -7.33
N LEU A 65 9.93 29.22 -6.74
CA LEU A 65 10.41 29.47 -5.37
C LEU A 65 11.87 29.01 -5.19
N ALA A 66 12.82 29.82 -5.66
CA ALA A 66 14.23 29.60 -5.41
C ALA A 66 14.64 30.06 -4.01
N ARG A 67 15.24 29.17 -3.19
CA ARG A 67 16.62 29.31 -2.64
C ARG A 67 16.95 28.41 -1.42
N LEU A 68 18.20 27.93 -1.46
CA LEU A 68 19.15 27.60 -0.38
C LEU A 68 19.28 26.13 0.10
N PRO A 69 20.50 25.74 0.56
CA PRO A 69 21.12 24.45 0.34
C PRO A 69 21.46 23.75 1.68
N TRP A 70 22.22 22.65 1.58
CA TRP A 70 22.96 21.93 2.63
C TRP A 70 22.37 20.55 2.93
N PHE A 71 23.16 19.50 2.70
CA PHE A 71 23.67 18.62 3.76
C PHE A 71 24.62 17.58 3.16
N GLU A 72 25.88 17.66 3.58
CA GLU A 72 26.88 16.61 3.43
C GLU A 72 26.74 15.59 4.55
N GLY A 73 26.94 14.32 4.20
CA GLY A 73 27.12 13.21 5.14
C GLY A 73 25.84 12.41 5.34
N TRP A 74 25.89 11.12 4.98
CA TRP A 74 25.51 9.97 5.80
C TRP A 74 25.59 8.70 4.96
N ARG A 75 26.57 7.84 5.26
CA ARG A 75 26.63 6.45 4.78
C ARG A 75 26.03 5.58 5.88
N VAL A 76 24.92 4.90 5.61
CA VAL A 76 24.32 3.92 6.52
C VAL A 76 24.08 2.63 5.73
N ALA A 77 24.62 1.51 6.21
CA ALA A 77 24.41 0.20 5.63
C ALA A 77 23.00 -0.31 5.95
N MET A 78 22.29 -0.85 4.95
CA MET A 78 20.86 -1.12 5.06
C MET A 78 20.55 -2.63 5.14
N ASN A 79 19.94 -3.04 6.25
CA ASN A 79 19.40 -4.37 6.52
C ASN A 79 17.98 -4.50 5.89
N ILE A 80 17.54 -5.72 5.55
CA ILE A 80 16.19 -6.04 5.02
C ILE A 80 15.09 -5.53 5.96
N ASP A 81 15.35 -5.54 7.27
CA ASP A 81 14.43 -4.99 8.25
C ASP A 81 14.25 -3.48 8.13
N HIS A 82 15.31 -2.79 7.72
CA HIS A 82 15.33 -1.35 7.53
C HIS A 82 14.62 -0.94 6.22
N TYR A 83 14.65 -1.78 5.17
CA TYR A 83 13.87 -1.54 3.94
C TYR A 83 12.36 -1.58 4.21
N ALA A 84 11.90 -2.57 4.98
CA ALA A 84 10.48 -2.68 5.34
C ALA A 84 10.01 -1.53 6.24
N GLU A 85 10.87 -1.06 7.16
CA GLU A 85 10.58 0.08 8.04
C GLU A 85 10.43 1.39 7.23
N ARG A 86 11.16 1.54 6.12
CA ARG A 86 11.07 2.72 5.24
C ARG A 86 9.80 2.77 4.40
N GLU A 87 9.31 1.65 3.88
CA GLU A 87 8.05 1.62 3.12
C GLU A 87 6.86 2.02 4.02
N GLY A 88 6.84 1.54 5.27
CA GLY A 88 5.86 1.99 6.27
C GLY A 88 5.95 3.50 6.55
N CYS A 89 7.16 4.06 6.63
CA CYS A 89 7.36 5.50 6.81
C CYS A 89 6.91 6.33 5.60
N LEU A 90 7.14 5.86 4.37
CA LEU A 90 6.71 6.53 3.13
C LEU A 90 5.18 6.60 3.03
N VAL A 91 4.49 5.51 3.37
CA VAL A 91 3.02 5.49 3.40
C VAL A 91 2.46 6.40 4.49
N MET A 92 3.12 6.48 5.66
CA MET A 92 2.74 7.46 6.69
C MET A 92 2.99 8.91 6.26
N ALA A 93 4.07 9.18 5.54
CA ALA A 93 4.43 10.53 5.07
C ALA A 93 3.49 11.04 3.97
N ALA A 94 3.16 10.19 2.99
CA ALA A 94 2.25 10.53 1.89
C ALA A 94 0.82 10.88 2.36
N LYS A 95 0.43 10.41 3.54
CA LYS A 95 -0.95 10.48 4.04
C LYS A 95 -1.20 11.60 5.03
N ARG A 96 -0.16 12.03 5.76
CA ARG A 96 -0.25 13.06 6.80
C ARG A 96 -0.37 14.49 6.24
N THR A 97 -0.12 14.68 4.95
CA THR A 97 -0.32 15.95 4.22
C THR A 97 -1.79 16.34 4.04
N SER A 98 -2.75 15.46 4.35
CA SER A 98 -4.20 15.72 4.24
C SER A 98 -4.86 16.30 5.51
N SER A 99 -4.14 16.35 6.63
CA SER A 99 -4.72 16.70 7.94
C SER A 99 -4.55 18.17 8.29
N ASN A 100 -5.44 19.04 7.79
CA ASN A 100 -5.60 20.39 8.33
C ASN A 100 -6.35 20.41 9.68
N LYS A 101 -6.05 21.41 10.52
CA LYS A 101 -6.47 21.54 11.93
C LYS A 101 -7.99 21.62 12.20
N ILE A 102 -8.85 21.61 11.19
CA ILE A 102 -10.29 21.91 11.35
C ILE A 102 -11.14 20.68 11.65
N LEU A 103 -10.60 19.45 11.67
CA LEU A 103 -11.47 18.29 11.54
C LEU A 103 -11.13 17.11 12.47
N HIS A 104 -11.27 17.33 13.78
CA HIS A 104 -11.21 16.26 14.79
C HIS A 104 -12.18 15.09 14.51
N ARG A 105 -13.30 15.33 13.80
CA ARG A 105 -14.25 14.27 13.38
C ARG A 105 -13.73 13.40 12.23
N TYR A 106 -12.75 13.87 11.46
CA TYR A 106 -12.20 13.16 10.29
C TYR A 106 -10.80 12.60 10.55
N ALA A 107 -10.20 12.95 11.69
CA ALA A 107 -8.99 12.32 12.21
C ALA A 107 -9.16 10.79 12.39
N LEU A 108 -10.36 10.33 12.78
CA LEU A 108 -10.68 8.90 12.88
C LEU A 108 -10.68 8.21 11.50
N VAL A 109 -11.18 8.90 10.47
CA VAL A 109 -11.23 8.40 9.09
C VAL A 109 -9.81 8.28 8.53
N SER A 110 -9.00 9.33 8.69
CA SER A 110 -7.58 9.35 8.35
C SER A 110 -6.76 8.28 9.10
N ALA A 111 -7.04 8.07 10.39
CA ALA A 111 -6.32 7.10 11.23
C ALA A 111 -6.49 5.64 10.80
N ILE A 112 -7.69 5.23 10.39
CA ILE A 112 -7.93 3.86 9.91
C ILE A 112 -7.26 3.64 8.54
N ASP A 113 -7.18 4.68 7.71
CA ASP A 113 -6.51 4.56 6.42
C ASP A 113 -4.97 4.49 6.60
N ILE A 114 -4.41 5.14 7.62
CA ILE A 114 -3.02 4.96 8.07
C ILE A 114 -2.79 3.54 8.59
N PHE A 115 -3.77 3.00 9.33
CA PHE A 115 -3.74 1.63 9.82
C PHE A 115 -3.68 0.61 8.67
N PHE A 116 -4.37 0.87 7.56
CA PHE A 116 -4.39 0.00 6.36
C PHE A 116 -3.02 -0.19 5.72
N GLY A 117 -2.30 0.93 5.50
CA GLY A 117 -0.94 0.87 5.00
C GLY A 117 -0.03 0.14 5.98
N ASN A 118 -0.08 0.53 7.25
CA ASN A 118 0.81 -0.02 8.27
C ASN A 118 0.57 -1.51 8.55
N PHE A 119 -0.67 -1.99 8.55
CA PHE A 119 -0.98 -3.40 8.81
C PHE A 119 -0.42 -4.30 7.71
N TYR A 120 -0.52 -3.86 6.46
CA TYR A 120 0.01 -4.60 5.32
C TYR A 120 1.54 -4.66 5.31
N PHE A 121 2.21 -3.54 5.62
CA PHE A 121 3.66 -3.49 5.72
C PHE A 121 4.21 -4.16 7.00
N ALA A 122 3.41 -4.22 8.07
CA ALA A 122 3.80 -4.85 9.34
C ALA A 122 3.65 -6.37 9.32
N ALA A 123 2.65 -6.90 8.61
CA ALA A 123 2.44 -8.34 8.48
C ALA A 123 3.42 -8.96 7.46
N LYS A 124 4.72 -8.96 7.79
CA LYS A 124 5.73 -9.65 6.97
C LYS A 124 5.38 -11.14 6.93
N PRO A 125 5.20 -11.75 5.74
CA PRO A 125 5.04 -13.19 5.66
C PRO A 125 6.33 -13.88 6.14
N PRO A 126 6.23 -15.13 6.65
CA PRO A 126 7.38 -15.92 7.06
C PRO A 126 8.46 -15.92 5.98
N ARG A 127 9.73 -15.92 6.37
CA ARG A 127 10.88 -15.72 5.48
C ARG A 127 10.91 -16.68 4.27
N ASP A 128 10.35 -17.87 4.44
CA ASP A 128 10.29 -18.92 3.42
C ASP A 128 9.20 -18.68 2.37
N MET A 129 8.23 -17.85 2.72
CA MET A 129 7.06 -17.52 1.91
C MET A 129 7.22 -16.21 1.13
N GLN A 130 8.28 -15.45 1.42
CA GLN A 130 8.53 -14.17 0.77
C GLN A 130 8.66 -14.34 -0.74
N ALA A 131 7.90 -13.51 -1.47
CA ALA A 131 7.95 -13.41 -2.93
C ALA A 131 9.40 -13.17 -3.43
N LEU A 132 10.20 -12.51 -2.57
CA LEU A 132 11.60 -12.18 -2.80
C LEU A 132 12.54 -13.39 -3.00
N ARG A 133 12.14 -14.60 -2.59
CA ARG A 133 12.98 -15.81 -2.72
C ARG A 133 12.61 -16.70 -3.91
N ARG A 134 11.48 -16.45 -4.60
CA ARG A 134 10.98 -17.37 -5.64
C ARG A 134 11.69 -17.23 -6.97
N SER A 135 11.82 -15.99 -7.45
CA SER A 135 12.52 -15.68 -8.69
C SER A 135 12.82 -14.18 -8.75
N VAL A 136 13.79 -13.80 -9.59
CA VAL A 136 14.13 -12.39 -9.85
C VAL A 136 12.94 -11.64 -10.47
N TYR A 137 12.17 -12.29 -11.34
CA TYR A 137 10.98 -11.69 -11.95
C TYR A 137 9.86 -11.44 -10.93
N THR A 138 9.64 -12.39 -10.02
CA THR A 138 8.67 -12.24 -8.92
C THR A 138 9.03 -11.06 -8.04
N VAL A 139 10.33 -10.90 -7.74
CA VAL A 139 10.85 -9.74 -7.00
C VAL A 139 10.60 -8.44 -7.76
N ALA A 140 10.99 -8.37 -9.04
CA ALA A 140 10.85 -7.16 -9.83
C ALA A 140 9.38 -6.72 -9.94
N PHE A 141 8.46 -7.65 -10.22
CA PHE A 141 7.04 -7.34 -10.30
C PHE A 141 6.47 -6.94 -8.94
N PHE A 142 6.87 -7.60 -7.87
CA PHE A 142 6.50 -7.23 -6.50
C PHE A 142 6.93 -5.80 -6.16
N THR A 143 8.16 -5.41 -6.50
CA THR A 143 8.66 -4.05 -6.32
C THR A 143 7.85 -3.06 -7.17
N ILE A 144 7.58 -3.36 -8.44
CA ILE A 144 6.78 -2.50 -9.32
C ILE A 144 5.38 -2.27 -8.75
N LEU A 145 4.71 -3.32 -8.25
CA LEU A 145 3.39 -3.18 -7.64
C LEU A 145 3.41 -2.25 -6.41
N HIS A 146 4.44 -2.32 -5.58
CA HIS A 146 4.59 -1.39 -4.45
C HIS A 146 4.83 0.05 -4.92
N TYR A 147 5.60 0.22 -5.99
CA TYR A 147 5.79 1.53 -6.61
C TYR A 147 4.52 2.10 -7.21
N LEU A 148 3.64 1.26 -7.77
CA LEU A 148 2.32 1.67 -8.28
C LEU A 148 1.33 1.94 -7.15
N LEU A 149 1.45 1.25 -6.02
CA LEU A 149 0.62 1.48 -4.84
C LEU A 149 0.77 2.91 -4.29
N LEU A 150 1.97 3.50 -4.37
CA LEU A 150 2.23 4.88 -3.92
C LEU A 150 1.35 5.94 -4.62
N PRO A 151 1.38 6.11 -5.96
CA PRO A 151 0.52 7.06 -6.66
C PRO A 151 -0.96 6.73 -6.49
N THR A 152 -1.33 5.46 -6.36
CA THR A 152 -2.73 5.06 -6.09
C THR A 152 -3.19 5.52 -4.70
N LEU A 153 -2.37 5.34 -3.66
CA LEU A 153 -2.64 5.85 -2.32
C LEU A 153 -2.69 7.39 -2.27
N LEU A 154 -1.85 8.07 -3.06
CA LEU A 154 -1.93 9.53 -3.23
C LEU A 154 -3.24 9.96 -3.89
N SER A 155 -3.70 9.22 -4.91
CA SER A 155 -4.98 9.46 -5.58
C SER A 155 -6.17 9.33 -4.62
N ILE A 156 -6.13 8.35 -3.69
CA ILE A 156 -7.12 8.26 -2.59
C ILE A 156 -7.07 9.52 -1.71
N GLY A 157 -5.86 10.02 -1.41
CA GLY A 157 -5.68 11.28 -0.67
C GLY A 157 -6.30 12.49 -1.39
N VAL A 158 -6.15 12.57 -2.71
CA VAL A 158 -6.79 13.60 -3.54
C VAL A 158 -8.31 13.45 -3.51
N GLY A 159 -8.84 12.23 -3.71
CA GLY A 159 -10.28 11.94 -3.65
C GLY A 159 -10.89 12.34 -2.31
N THR A 160 -10.26 11.97 -1.19
CA THR A 160 -10.74 12.34 0.14
C THR A 160 -10.67 13.85 0.41
N LYS A 161 -9.69 14.56 -0.15
CA LYS A 161 -9.61 16.02 -0.09
C LYS A 161 -10.76 16.68 -0.86
N LEU A 162 -11.04 16.23 -2.08
CA LEU A 162 -12.16 16.74 -2.89
C LEU A 162 -13.49 16.55 -2.17
N VAL A 163 -13.69 15.39 -1.54
CA VAL A 163 -14.89 15.10 -0.76
C VAL A 163 -14.98 15.99 0.49
N SER A 164 -13.86 16.24 1.15
CA SER A 164 -13.81 17.15 2.30
C SER A 164 -14.16 18.59 1.91
N GLU A 165 -13.67 19.06 0.76
CA GLU A 165 -13.99 20.37 0.20
C GLU A 165 -15.50 20.49 -0.09
N ALA A 166 -16.09 19.48 -0.72
CA ALA A 166 -17.52 19.42 -0.97
C ALA A 166 -18.35 19.50 0.33
N VAL A 167 -17.92 18.82 1.40
CA VAL A 167 -18.58 18.95 2.72
C VAL A 167 -18.47 20.36 3.27
N LEU A 168 -17.27 20.97 3.23
CA LEU A 168 -17.04 22.31 3.78
C LEU A 168 -17.88 23.39 3.09
N HIS A 169 -18.13 23.22 1.79
CA HIS A 169 -18.93 24.15 1.01
C HIS A 169 -20.41 23.75 0.90
N HIS A 170 -20.84 22.69 1.59
CA HIS A 170 -22.21 22.15 1.51
C HIS A 170 -22.65 21.85 0.06
N GLN A 171 -21.73 21.34 -0.75
CA GLN A 171 -21.96 20.99 -2.15
C GLN A 171 -22.12 19.48 -2.31
N SER A 172 -22.91 19.07 -3.29
CA SER A 172 -22.99 17.68 -3.74
C SER A 172 -21.71 17.26 -4.43
N LEU A 173 -21.36 15.97 -4.34
CA LEU A 173 -20.18 15.45 -5.02
C LEU A 173 -20.40 15.38 -6.53
N SER A 174 -19.46 15.90 -7.32
CA SER A 174 -19.50 15.71 -8.77
C SER A 174 -19.22 14.25 -9.15
N PRO A 175 -19.74 13.76 -10.30
CA PRO A 175 -19.45 12.40 -10.76
C PRO A 175 -17.95 12.12 -10.89
N THR A 176 -17.17 13.11 -11.35
CA THR A 176 -15.73 12.99 -11.50
C THR A 176 -15.03 12.77 -10.16
N GLU A 177 -15.38 13.54 -9.14
CA GLU A 177 -14.82 13.40 -7.79
C GLU A 177 -15.18 12.05 -7.16
N LEU A 178 -16.41 11.58 -7.41
CA LEU A 178 -16.87 10.26 -6.98
C LEU A 178 -16.02 9.14 -7.59
N TRP A 179 -15.81 9.18 -8.91
CA TRP A 179 -15.00 8.18 -9.61
C TRP A 179 -13.51 8.26 -9.27
N ILE A 180 -12.97 9.45 -8.97
CA ILE A 180 -11.61 9.58 -8.45
C ILE A 180 -11.49 8.86 -7.09
N LEU A 181 -12.43 9.08 -6.16
CA LEU A 181 -12.41 8.44 -4.85
C LEU A 181 -12.55 6.91 -4.97
N PHE A 182 -13.63 6.43 -5.58
CA PHE A 182 -13.91 4.99 -5.60
C PHE A 182 -13.02 4.22 -6.59
N GLY A 183 -12.63 4.84 -7.70
CA GLY A 183 -11.69 4.26 -8.66
C GLY A 183 -10.29 4.10 -8.08
N SER A 184 -9.80 5.09 -7.31
CA SER A 184 -8.52 4.96 -6.63
C SER A 184 -8.54 3.91 -5.50
N ILE A 185 -9.64 3.80 -4.76
CA ILE A 185 -9.84 2.72 -3.77
C ILE A 185 -9.86 1.35 -4.47
N SER A 186 -10.61 1.21 -5.56
CA SER A 186 -10.65 -0.01 -6.38
C SER A 186 -9.26 -0.41 -6.86
N LEU A 187 -8.49 0.55 -7.39
CA LEU A 187 -7.15 0.30 -7.89
C LEU A 187 -6.20 -0.11 -6.76
N ALA A 188 -6.28 0.53 -5.59
CA ALA A 188 -5.48 0.17 -4.43
C ALA A 188 -5.80 -1.25 -3.96
N LEU A 189 -7.08 -1.61 -3.86
CA LEU A 189 -7.50 -2.96 -3.51
C LEU A 189 -7.01 -3.99 -4.52
N LEU A 190 -7.06 -3.67 -5.83
CA LEU A 190 -6.53 -4.54 -6.87
C LEU A 190 -5.02 -4.74 -6.71
N GLU A 191 -4.24 -3.67 -6.54
CA GLU A 191 -2.79 -3.74 -6.32
C GLU A 191 -2.46 -4.55 -5.07
N MET A 192 -3.19 -4.34 -3.97
CA MET A 192 -3.05 -5.11 -2.73
C MET A 192 -3.36 -6.59 -2.95
N VAL A 193 -4.40 -6.93 -3.71
CA VAL A 193 -4.71 -8.31 -4.10
C VAL A 193 -3.61 -8.91 -4.96
N LEU A 194 -3.04 -8.15 -5.90
CA LEU A 194 -1.91 -8.60 -6.71
C LEU A 194 -0.67 -8.84 -5.85
N ILE A 195 -0.37 -7.95 -4.91
CA ILE A 195 0.73 -8.13 -3.96
C ILE A 195 0.48 -9.35 -3.06
N CYS A 196 -0.75 -9.53 -2.57
CA CYS A 196 -1.17 -10.71 -1.81
C CYS A 196 -1.01 -11.98 -2.65
N ALA A 197 -1.42 -11.94 -3.92
CA ALA A 197 -1.28 -13.07 -4.83
C ALA A 197 0.20 -13.40 -5.04
N MET A 198 1.07 -12.41 -5.19
CA MET A 198 2.52 -12.63 -5.26
C MET A 198 3.07 -13.26 -3.98
N HIS A 199 2.63 -12.82 -2.81
CA HIS A 199 3.01 -13.43 -1.53
C HIS A 199 2.45 -14.85 -1.33
N HIS A 200 1.23 -15.11 -1.74
CA HIS A 200 0.50 -16.33 -1.38
C HIS A 200 0.20 -17.24 -2.57
N TRP A 201 0.79 -17.01 -3.75
CA TRP A 201 0.53 -17.79 -4.97
C TRP A 201 0.60 -19.31 -4.76
N ARG A 202 1.58 -19.79 -3.97
CA ARG A 202 1.74 -21.22 -3.66
C ARG A 202 0.77 -21.77 -2.60
N ARG A 203 -0.14 -20.94 -2.09
CA ARG A 203 -1.23 -21.32 -1.17
C ARG A 203 -2.59 -21.36 -1.87
N GLN A 204 -2.60 -21.53 -3.18
CA GLN A 204 -3.80 -21.97 -3.87
C GLN A 204 -4.31 -23.30 -3.27
N PRO A 205 -5.62 -23.57 -3.36
CA PRO A 205 -6.19 -24.84 -2.89
C PRO A 205 -5.52 -26.01 -3.62
N VAL A 206 -4.84 -26.90 -2.88
CA VAL A 206 -4.17 -28.08 -3.42
C VAL A 206 -5.10 -29.29 -3.27
N PRO A 207 -5.10 -30.27 -4.19
CA PRO A 207 -5.90 -31.49 -4.03
C PRO A 207 -5.64 -32.26 -2.73
N SER A 208 -4.45 -32.13 -2.17
CA SER A 208 -4.03 -32.76 -0.90
C SER A 208 -4.48 -32.01 0.36
N ASP A 209 -5.05 -30.80 0.23
CA ASP A 209 -5.51 -30.05 1.39
C ASP A 209 -6.73 -30.73 2.04
N HIS A 210 -6.79 -30.74 3.37
CA HIS A 210 -7.98 -31.14 4.11
C HIS A 210 -9.20 -30.31 3.65
N TYR A 211 -10.37 -30.93 3.53
CA TYR A 211 -11.57 -30.32 2.94
C TYR A 211 -11.91 -28.95 3.55
N ALA A 212 -11.82 -28.81 4.88
CA ALA A 212 -12.06 -27.56 5.60
C ALA A 212 -11.08 -26.43 5.19
N VAL A 213 -9.78 -26.72 5.10
CA VAL A 213 -8.75 -25.76 4.69
C VAL A 213 -8.95 -25.36 3.24
N LYS A 214 -9.28 -26.33 2.38
CA LYS A 214 -9.56 -26.09 0.96
C LYS A 214 -10.73 -25.12 0.78
N ARG A 215 -11.82 -25.31 1.54
CA ARG A 215 -13.00 -24.43 1.51
C ARG A 215 -12.65 -22.99 1.89
N ILE A 216 -11.87 -22.81 2.96
CA ILE A 216 -11.45 -21.47 3.42
C ILE A 216 -10.56 -20.79 2.36
N LYS A 217 -9.62 -21.52 1.76
CA LYS A 217 -8.78 -20.98 0.68
C LYS A 217 -9.62 -20.52 -0.53
N TYR A 218 -10.62 -21.31 -0.95
CA TYR A 218 -11.52 -20.89 -2.03
C TYR A 218 -12.32 -19.64 -1.68
N ILE A 219 -12.89 -19.57 -0.47
CA ILE A 219 -13.63 -18.40 0.00
C ILE A 219 -12.71 -17.17 -0.01
N TRP A 220 -11.49 -17.28 0.51
CA TRP A 220 -10.54 -16.18 0.54
C TRP A 220 -10.16 -15.70 -0.85
N TRP A 221 -9.80 -16.60 -1.77
CA TRP A 221 -9.50 -16.22 -3.16
C TRP A 221 -10.70 -15.61 -3.87
N GLY A 222 -11.92 -16.08 -3.59
CA GLY A 222 -13.15 -15.47 -4.08
C GLY A 222 -13.32 -14.04 -3.58
N ILE A 223 -13.12 -13.81 -2.27
CA ILE A 223 -13.17 -12.46 -1.68
C ILE A 223 -12.10 -11.56 -2.32
N CYS A 224 -10.85 -12.03 -2.43
CA CYS A 224 -9.76 -11.28 -3.09
C CYS A 224 -10.10 -10.90 -4.53
N ALA A 225 -10.74 -11.80 -5.29
CA ALA A 225 -11.11 -11.50 -6.68
C ALA A 225 -12.25 -10.47 -6.80
N LEU A 226 -13.19 -10.48 -5.85
CA LEU A 226 -14.39 -9.64 -5.90
C LEU A 226 -14.22 -8.28 -5.22
N ILE A 227 -13.36 -8.17 -4.20
CA ILE A 227 -13.22 -6.95 -3.40
C ILE A 227 -12.90 -5.69 -4.23
N PRO A 228 -12.07 -5.72 -5.29
CA PRO A 228 -11.75 -4.51 -6.05
C PRO A 228 -12.94 -4.01 -6.86
N LEU A 229 -13.92 -4.88 -7.16
CA LEU A 229 -15.12 -4.51 -7.92
C LEU A 229 -16.14 -3.77 -7.06
N LEU A 230 -16.15 -4.00 -5.73
CA LEU A 230 -17.13 -3.40 -4.83
C LEU A 230 -17.13 -1.86 -4.87
N PRO A 231 -15.97 -1.16 -4.77
CA PRO A 231 -15.94 0.29 -4.91
C PRO A 231 -16.51 0.81 -6.23
N LEU A 232 -16.26 0.11 -7.35
CA LEU A 232 -16.78 0.50 -8.66
C LEU A 232 -18.30 0.36 -8.73
N VAL A 233 -18.84 -0.73 -8.16
CA VAL A 233 -20.29 -0.94 -8.05
C VAL A 233 -20.93 0.14 -7.18
N ALA A 234 -20.32 0.49 -6.03
CA ALA A 234 -20.83 1.59 -5.21
C ALA A 234 -20.78 2.94 -5.92
N ALA A 235 -19.70 3.24 -6.66
CA ALA A 235 -19.64 4.45 -7.47
C ALA A 235 -20.78 4.50 -8.48
N GLY A 236 -21.03 3.39 -9.19
CA GLY A 236 -22.13 3.27 -10.14
C GLY A 236 -23.49 3.46 -9.49
N ILE A 237 -23.74 2.86 -8.32
CA ILE A 237 -25.00 3.02 -7.58
C ILE A 237 -25.16 4.47 -7.10
N LEU A 238 -24.14 5.04 -6.45
CA LEU A 238 -24.19 6.41 -5.93
C LEU A 238 -24.39 7.42 -7.06
N GLN A 239 -23.78 7.22 -8.23
CA GLN A 239 -23.97 8.09 -9.38
C GLN A 239 -25.43 8.14 -9.88
N THR A 240 -26.24 7.11 -9.62
CA THR A 240 -27.68 7.15 -9.99
C THR A 240 -28.51 8.07 -9.09
N ILE A 241 -27.97 8.48 -7.94
CA ILE A 241 -28.62 9.40 -7.01
C ILE A 241 -28.27 10.82 -7.44
N ASN A 242 -29.28 11.63 -7.75
CA ASN A 242 -29.09 13.07 -7.96
C ASN A 242 -28.58 13.70 -6.66
N ASP A 243 -27.48 14.44 -6.74
CA ASP A 243 -26.83 15.11 -5.62
C ASP A 243 -26.32 14.16 -4.51
N VAL A 244 -25.24 13.43 -4.80
CA VAL A 244 -24.59 12.53 -3.84
C VAL A 244 -24.05 13.32 -2.66
N ASP A 245 -24.55 13.01 -1.45
CA ASP A 245 -24.02 13.54 -0.20
C ASP A 245 -22.56 13.07 -0.02
N PRO A 246 -21.58 13.99 0.06
CA PRO A 246 -20.18 13.68 0.30
C PRO A 246 -19.92 12.82 1.55
N ILE A 247 -20.73 12.98 2.61
CA ILE A 247 -20.61 12.19 3.85
C ILE A 247 -21.01 10.74 3.58
N ILE A 248 -22.10 10.51 2.84
CA ILE A 248 -22.53 9.16 2.46
C ILE A 248 -21.44 8.48 1.63
N ALA A 249 -20.85 9.18 0.66
CA ALA A 249 -19.75 8.66 -0.15
C ALA A 249 -18.55 8.23 0.71
N LEU A 250 -18.14 9.05 1.68
CA LEU A 250 -17.07 8.70 2.63
C LEU A 250 -17.42 7.49 3.50
N VAL A 251 -18.65 7.43 4.02
CA VAL A 251 -19.09 6.30 4.85
C VAL A 251 -19.07 5.00 4.05
N VAL A 252 -19.55 5.01 2.81
CA VAL A 252 -19.54 3.83 1.94
C VAL A 252 -18.11 3.39 1.62
N ALA A 253 -17.24 4.32 1.20
CA ALA A 253 -15.82 4.05 0.99
C ALA A 253 -15.16 3.43 2.24
N LYS A 254 -15.54 3.90 3.43
CA LYS A 254 -15.01 3.40 4.68
C LYS A 254 -15.46 2.00 5.02
N VAL A 255 -16.76 1.73 4.88
CA VAL A 255 -17.34 0.40 5.13
C VAL A 255 -16.67 -0.64 4.24
N MET A 256 -16.42 -0.33 2.98
CA MET A 256 -15.73 -1.25 2.06
C MET A 256 -14.30 -1.57 2.49
N THR A 257 -13.59 -0.54 2.92
CA THR A 257 -12.22 -0.67 3.44
C THR A 257 -12.20 -1.53 4.71
N ILE A 258 -13.11 -1.29 5.65
CA ILE A 258 -13.25 -2.10 6.87
C ILE A 258 -13.62 -3.56 6.53
N LEU A 259 -14.55 -3.76 5.59
CA LEU A 259 -14.99 -5.08 5.17
C LEU A 259 -13.83 -5.92 4.65
N TRP A 260 -12.95 -5.34 3.82
CA TRP A 260 -11.73 -6.01 3.37
C TRP A 260 -10.85 -6.43 4.55
N LEU A 261 -10.52 -5.51 5.45
CA LEU A 261 -9.64 -5.78 6.59
C LEU A 261 -10.19 -6.86 7.51
N VAL A 262 -11.48 -6.80 7.84
CA VAL A 262 -12.15 -7.80 8.66
C VAL A 262 -12.14 -9.15 7.95
N SER A 263 -12.40 -9.19 6.65
CA SER A 263 -12.39 -10.44 5.88
C SER A 263 -11.01 -11.10 5.84
N GLU A 264 -9.94 -10.32 5.62
CA GLU A 264 -8.56 -10.80 5.59
C GLU A 264 -8.15 -11.33 6.98
N THR A 265 -8.44 -10.55 8.03
CA THR A 265 -8.14 -10.94 9.42
C THR A 265 -8.88 -12.22 9.81
N ALA A 266 -10.16 -12.31 9.47
CA ALA A 266 -10.98 -13.49 9.77
C ALA A 266 -10.44 -14.75 9.08
N VAL A 267 -10.04 -14.66 7.80
CA VAL A 267 -9.46 -15.81 7.08
C VAL A 267 -8.14 -16.24 7.71
N ILE A 268 -7.24 -15.30 7.99
CA ILE A 268 -5.93 -15.62 8.59
C ILE A 268 -6.13 -16.29 9.95
N HIS A 269 -7.03 -15.75 10.77
CA HIS A 269 -7.36 -16.32 12.07
C HIS A 269 -7.91 -17.76 11.97
N GLN A 270 -8.84 -18.00 11.04
CA GLN A 270 -9.40 -19.34 10.83
C GLN A 270 -8.35 -20.35 10.32
N LEU A 271 -7.45 -19.92 9.44
CA LEU A 271 -6.35 -20.76 8.98
C LEU A 271 -5.36 -21.10 10.10
N GLN A 272 -5.08 -20.15 10.99
CA GLN A 272 -4.23 -20.39 12.16
C GLN A 272 -4.88 -21.39 13.13
N LEU A 273 -6.17 -21.24 13.42
CA LEU A 273 -6.90 -22.15 14.30
C LEU A 273 -6.87 -23.60 13.79
N LEU A 274 -7.11 -23.80 12.49
CA LEU A 274 -7.05 -25.13 11.88
C LEU A 274 -5.63 -25.73 11.88
N HIS A 275 -4.60 -24.89 11.76
CA HIS A 275 -3.22 -25.37 11.85
C HIS A 275 -2.87 -25.88 13.26
N LEU A 276 -3.33 -25.18 14.30
CA LEU A 276 -3.15 -25.60 15.69
C LEU A 276 -3.87 -26.92 15.98
N LEU A 277 -5.13 -27.04 15.59
CA LEU A 277 -5.91 -28.27 15.76
C LEU A 277 -5.30 -29.47 15.02
N GLY A 278 -4.74 -29.24 13.83
CA GLY A 278 -4.02 -30.28 13.08
C GLY A 278 -2.78 -30.79 13.82
N ASN A 279 -1.96 -29.89 14.37
CA ASN A 279 -0.75 -30.27 15.09
C ASN A 279 -1.04 -30.99 16.42
N GLU A 280 -2.10 -30.60 17.13
CA GLU A 280 -2.52 -31.31 18.35
C GLU A 280 -2.95 -32.74 18.05
N SER A 281 -3.73 -32.96 16.98
CA SER A 281 -4.17 -34.31 16.59
C SER A 281 -3.01 -35.24 16.23
N LEU A 282 -1.96 -34.70 15.58
CA LEU A 282 -0.74 -35.44 15.26
C LEU A 282 0.05 -35.79 16.53
N ASN A 283 0.21 -34.85 17.46
CA ASN A 283 0.94 -35.10 18.71
C ASN A 283 0.25 -36.13 19.62
N TYR A 284 -1.09 -36.18 19.62
CA TYR A 284 -1.83 -37.23 20.34
C TYR A 284 -1.62 -38.61 19.70
N SER A 285 -1.53 -38.70 18.37
CA SER A 285 -1.32 -39.98 17.69
C SER A 285 0.08 -40.57 17.91
N THR A 286 1.11 -39.74 18.10
CA THR A 286 2.50 -40.20 18.35
C THR A 286 2.78 -40.62 19.79
N ASN A 287 1.96 -40.22 20.76
CA ASN A 287 2.15 -40.58 22.18
C ASN A 287 1.44 -41.88 22.59
N ILE A 288 0.76 -42.57 21.66
CA ILE A 288 0.02 -43.82 21.92
C ILE A 288 0.79 -45.06 21.41
N THR A 289 1.97 -44.86 20.81
CA THR A 289 2.90 -45.93 20.39
C THR A 289 4.13 -45.98 21.29
#